data_AF-A0A3N2M1E0-F1
#
_entry.id   AF-A0A3N2M1E0-F1
#
_cell.length_a   1.000
_cell.length_b   1.000
_cell.length_c   1.000
_cell.angle_alpha   90.00
_cell.angle_beta   90.00
_cell.angle_gamma   90.00
#
_symmetry.space_group_name_H-M   'P 1'
#
loop_
_entity.id
_entity.type
_entity.pdbx_description
1 polymer ?
#
loop_
_entity_poly.entity_id
_entity_poly.type
_entity_poly.pdbx_seq_one_letter_code
_entity_poly.pdbx_strand_id
1 'polypeptide(L)'
;MKCLLKIIAIVPLLWILLSCDGNNKVQRELIMPSFPYQAYLDSMGGDQWAPNIGDDGEGFEAISHNIRYPEMPDTLTLSHFADSLLQCYNIALAFNTMAYDVSTAERYMSEPNFGLAQADALDSINVSGIGEREIREALLAASKTAAACIRKGVKPNSKGNPAVDKFYEAYNKYSTTFIENHISDEEFKPETILEEYSEIHAKALADTASFRQELLRMTLEEPDFSKQCVLAREFAYCNYRHPQRSDKEMVAVIDKLLRENKYSPLLGELWRMWRVALQINILGSRSNDGAMYNLFYNDMRNRVALVYIAHLKTHPYDKIAFKEFLRLAQAYNITRNSPCLFGNNANLEDMELFYSVYNDDSADESNS
;
A
#
# COMPACT_ATOMS: atom_id res chain seq x y z
N MET A 1 -29.22 -7.42 73.92
CA MET A 1 -29.28 -6.14 73.15
C MET A 1 -27.99 -5.72 72.43
N LYS A 2 -26.90 -6.50 72.40
CA LYS A 2 -25.65 -6.12 71.68
C LYS A 2 -25.40 -6.85 70.34
N CYS A 3 -26.26 -7.80 69.95
CA CYS A 3 -26.11 -8.53 68.68
C CYS A 3 -26.99 -7.98 67.54
N LEU A 4 -28.15 -7.37 67.84
CA LEU A 4 -29.04 -6.81 66.80
C LEU A 4 -28.49 -5.52 66.15
N LEU A 5 -27.70 -4.73 66.88
CA LEU A 5 -27.13 -3.47 66.39
C LEU A 5 -25.99 -3.65 65.38
N LYS A 6 -25.37 -4.84 65.30
CA LYS A 6 -24.31 -5.13 64.32
C LYS A 6 -24.85 -5.54 62.95
N ILE A 7 -26.08 -6.06 62.88
CA ILE A 7 -26.68 -6.50 61.60
C ILE A 7 -27.24 -5.28 60.84
N ILE A 8 -27.74 -4.26 61.54
CA ILE A 8 -28.29 -3.05 60.92
C ILE A 8 -27.22 -2.17 60.26
N ALA A 9 -25.95 -2.28 60.67
CA ALA A 9 -24.84 -1.52 60.07
C ALA A 9 -24.24 -2.18 58.80
N ILE A 10 -24.51 -3.48 58.55
CA ILE A 10 -23.92 -4.22 57.42
C ILE A 10 -24.81 -4.12 56.16
N VAL A 11 -26.13 -4.00 56.33
CA VAL A 11 -27.09 -3.90 55.21
C VAL A 11 -26.95 -2.61 54.39
N PRO A 12 -26.69 -1.41 54.95
CA PRO A 12 -26.47 -0.20 54.15
C PRO A 12 -25.16 -0.22 53.38
N LEU A 13 -24.13 -0.89 53.91
CA LEU A 13 -22.82 -1.04 53.27
C LEU A 13 -22.85 -1.99 52.07
N LEU A 14 -23.70 -3.02 52.11
CA LEU A 14 -23.96 -3.89 50.95
C LEU A 14 -24.77 -3.19 49.86
N TRP A 15 -25.65 -2.24 50.21
CA TRP A 15 -26.35 -1.41 49.23
C TRP A 15 -25.44 -0.38 48.56
N ILE A 16 -24.41 0.13 49.25
CA ILE A 16 -23.40 1.01 48.62
C ILE A 16 -22.50 0.21 47.66
N LEU A 17 -22.23 -1.07 47.93
CA LEU A 17 -21.47 -1.95 47.02
C LEU A 17 -22.30 -2.45 45.82
N LEU A 18 -23.63 -2.51 45.93
CA LEU A 18 -24.54 -2.90 44.84
C LEU A 18 -25.15 -1.70 44.08
N SER A 19 -24.98 -0.47 44.58
CA SER A 19 -25.44 0.77 43.92
C SER A 19 -24.32 1.51 43.18
N CYS A 20 -23.15 0.89 43.04
CA CYS A 20 -22.12 1.26 42.08
C CYS A 20 -22.24 0.38 40.83
N ASP A 21 -23.43 0.32 40.24
CA ASP A 21 -23.61 -0.11 38.86
C ASP A 21 -24.05 1.11 38.07
N GLY A 22 -23.17 1.59 37.19
CA GLY A 22 -23.42 2.77 36.37
C GLY A 22 -22.20 3.68 36.25
N ASN A 23 -21.53 3.59 35.11
CA ASN A 23 -20.67 4.60 34.49
C ASN A 23 -19.14 4.59 34.70
N ASN A 24 -18.57 3.64 35.42
CA ASN A 24 -17.13 3.36 35.25
C ASN A 24 -16.94 2.28 34.18
N LYS A 25 -17.17 2.64 32.90
CA LYS A 25 -16.27 2.10 31.87
C LYS A 25 -14.90 2.60 32.30
N VAL A 26 -14.15 1.76 33.01
CA VAL A 26 -12.69 1.91 33.09
C VAL A 26 -12.31 2.05 31.62
N GLN A 27 -12.03 3.29 31.18
CA GLN A 27 -11.42 3.53 29.89
C GLN A 27 -10.13 2.74 29.99
N ARG A 28 -10.13 1.53 29.41
CA ARG A 28 -8.89 0.80 29.20
C ARG A 28 -8.02 1.80 28.47
N GLU A 29 -6.86 2.09 29.06
CA GLU A 29 -5.91 2.99 28.45
C GLU A 29 -5.61 2.44 27.06
N LEU A 30 -5.92 3.24 26.05
CA LEU A 30 -5.78 2.82 24.66
C LEU A 30 -4.29 2.66 24.39
N ILE A 31 -3.83 1.43 24.18
CA ILE A 31 -2.42 1.18 23.87
C ILE A 31 -2.20 1.56 22.43
N MET A 32 -1.62 2.74 22.24
CA MET A 32 -1.30 3.26 20.93
C MET A 32 -0.15 2.49 20.28
N PRO A 33 -0.31 1.98 19.03
CA PRO A 33 0.82 1.41 18.32
C PRO A 33 1.93 2.45 18.16
N SER A 34 3.16 2.06 18.52
CA SER A 34 4.34 2.87 18.29
C SER A 34 4.59 3.01 16.80
N PHE A 35 5.02 4.20 16.36
CA PHE A 35 5.45 4.40 14.99
C PHE A 35 6.64 3.49 14.66
N PRO A 36 6.50 2.54 13.72
CA PRO A 36 7.49 1.47 13.54
C PRO A 36 8.81 1.96 12.95
N TYR A 37 8.85 3.16 12.35
CA TYR A 37 10.02 3.70 11.66
C TYR A 37 10.71 4.84 12.42
N GLN A 38 10.48 4.95 13.73
CA GLN A 38 11.09 6.00 14.54
C GLN A 38 12.61 5.87 14.59
N ALA A 39 13.14 4.66 14.76
CA ALA A 39 14.59 4.41 14.75
C ALA A 39 15.23 4.82 13.42
N TYR A 40 14.56 4.54 12.30
CA TYR A 40 14.99 4.99 10.97
C TYR A 40 15.04 6.52 10.89
N LEU A 41 13.98 7.21 11.33
CA LEU A 41 13.96 8.68 11.35
C LEU A 41 15.09 9.26 12.22
N ASP A 42 15.34 8.64 13.37
CA ASP A 42 16.40 9.06 14.31
C ASP A 42 17.81 8.81 13.74
N SER A 43 17.94 7.89 12.78
CA SER A 43 19.21 7.59 12.09
C SER A 43 19.58 8.58 11.00
N MET A 44 18.62 9.37 10.51
CA MET A 44 18.86 10.34 9.43
C MET A 44 19.67 11.54 9.96
N GLY A 45 20.80 11.84 9.30
CA GLY A 45 21.62 13.00 9.66
C GLY A 45 20.91 14.33 9.37
N GLY A 46 21.16 15.36 10.18
CA GLY A 46 20.48 16.67 10.07
C GLY A 46 20.61 17.39 8.72
N ASP A 47 21.60 17.03 7.90
CA ASP A 47 21.85 17.57 6.55
C ASP A 47 21.51 16.59 5.41
N GLN A 48 20.97 15.41 5.72
CA GLN A 48 20.60 14.41 4.71
C GLN A 48 19.21 14.72 4.13
N TRP A 49 19.19 15.41 2.99
CA TRP A 49 17.99 15.65 2.18
C TRP A 49 17.57 14.41 1.34
N ALA A 50 18.49 13.44 1.24
CA ALA A 50 18.29 12.10 0.71
C ALA A 50 19.24 11.17 1.51
N PRO A 51 18.74 10.42 2.50
CA PRO A 51 19.61 9.61 3.35
C PRO A 51 20.28 8.51 2.53
N ASN A 52 21.57 8.32 2.82
CA ASN A 52 22.32 7.16 2.33
C ASN A 52 22.00 5.97 3.23
N ILE A 53 21.40 4.94 2.64
CA ILE A 53 21.33 3.54 3.11
C ILE A 53 21.22 3.43 4.64
N GLY A 54 19.99 3.49 5.14
CA GLY A 54 19.66 3.18 6.53
C GLY A 54 19.06 1.78 6.63
N ASP A 55 19.59 1.02 7.60
CA ASP A 55 18.96 -0.15 8.20
C ASP A 55 17.76 0.34 9.05
N ASP A 56 16.58 -0.25 8.87
CA ASP A 56 15.37 0.08 9.65
C ASP A 56 15.45 -0.36 11.13
N GLY A 57 16.57 -0.97 11.53
CA GLY A 57 16.82 -1.52 12.86
C GLY A 57 16.70 -3.04 12.92
N GLU A 58 16.32 -3.71 11.81
CA GLU A 58 16.22 -5.18 11.69
C GLU A 58 17.11 -5.79 10.58
N GLY A 59 18.00 -5.02 9.96
CA GLY A 59 18.94 -5.46 8.92
C GLY A 59 18.53 -5.12 7.48
N PHE A 60 17.64 -4.14 7.26
CA PHE A 60 16.99 -3.91 5.96
C PHE A 60 17.60 -2.78 5.10
N GLU A 61 17.89 -3.03 3.81
CA GLU A 61 18.30 -1.96 2.88
C GLU A 61 17.09 -1.13 2.40
N ALA A 62 16.91 0.09 2.92
CA ALA A 62 15.76 0.94 2.57
C ALA A 62 15.70 1.38 1.08
N ILE A 63 16.82 1.32 0.37
CA ILE A 63 16.97 1.70 -1.04
C ILE A 63 17.78 0.62 -1.76
N SER A 64 17.21 0.00 -2.80
CA SER A 64 17.96 -0.80 -3.77
C SER A 64 17.60 -0.38 -5.17
N HIS A 65 18.62 -0.44 -6.02
CA HIS A 65 18.54 -0.18 -7.45
C HIS A 65 18.21 -1.45 -8.23
N ASN A 66 17.51 -2.41 -7.63
CA ASN A 66 17.15 -3.67 -8.25
C ASN A 66 15.75 -4.10 -7.84
N ILE A 67 15.08 -4.82 -8.74
CA ILE A 67 13.82 -5.48 -8.42
C ILE A 67 14.07 -6.62 -7.45
N ARG A 68 13.44 -6.55 -6.27
CA ARG A 68 13.31 -7.65 -5.32
C ARG A 68 11.97 -8.36 -5.56
N TYR A 69 12.04 -9.51 -6.22
CA TYR A 69 10.86 -10.33 -6.45
C TYR A 69 10.44 -11.03 -5.15
N PRO A 70 9.14 -11.14 -4.84
CA PRO A 70 8.69 -11.96 -3.73
C PRO A 70 9.02 -13.43 -3.99
N GLU A 71 9.58 -14.09 -2.97
CA GLU A 71 9.74 -15.53 -2.96
C GLU A 71 8.43 -16.17 -2.47
N MET A 72 7.91 -17.11 -3.25
CA MET A 72 6.71 -17.85 -2.86
C MET A 72 7.06 -18.81 -1.71
N PRO A 73 6.38 -18.72 -0.54
CA PRO A 73 6.58 -19.69 0.53
C PRO A 73 6.30 -21.11 0.05
N ASP A 74 7.00 -22.11 0.59
CA ASP A 74 6.83 -23.53 0.24
C ASP A 74 5.38 -24.03 0.36
N THR A 75 4.56 -23.37 1.18
CA THR A 75 3.14 -23.66 1.35
C THR A 75 2.29 -23.26 0.14
N LEU A 76 2.82 -22.42 -0.75
CA LEU A 76 2.17 -21.91 -1.96
C LEU A 76 2.68 -22.57 -3.26
N THR A 77 3.91 -23.10 -3.30
CA THR A 77 4.70 -23.55 -4.47
C THR A 77 4.19 -24.78 -5.26
N LEU A 78 2.91 -25.14 -5.15
CA LEU A 78 2.32 -26.31 -5.85
C LEU A 78 1.03 -25.99 -6.62
N SER A 79 0.67 -24.71 -6.79
CA SER A 79 -0.54 -24.30 -7.51
C SER A 79 -0.18 -23.53 -8.77
N HIS A 80 -0.47 -24.12 -9.94
CA HIS A 80 -0.31 -23.43 -11.22
C HIS A 80 -1.03 -22.07 -11.26
N PHE A 81 -2.20 -21.96 -10.61
CA PHE A 81 -2.92 -20.70 -10.52
C PHE A 81 -2.18 -19.66 -9.66
N ALA A 82 -1.62 -20.08 -8.52
CA ALA A 82 -0.81 -19.20 -7.67
C ALA A 82 0.49 -18.78 -8.38
N ASP A 83 1.11 -19.70 -9.13
CA ASP A 83 2.27 -19.40 -9.97
C ASP A 83 1.90 -18.36 -11.03
N SER A 84 0.76 -18.49 -11.71
CA SER A 84 0.29 -17.50 -12.68
C SER A 84 0.02 -16.13 -12.06
N LEU A 85 -0.54 -16.07 -10.84
CA LEU A 85 -0.69 -14.80 -10.12
C LEU A 85 0.68 -14.18 -9.84
N LEU A 86 1.62 -14.94 -9.29
CA LEU A 86 2.97 -14.46 -9.01
C LEU A 86 3.69 -13.97 -10.27
N GLN A 87 3.58 -14.71 -11.36
CA GLN A 87 4.14 -14.33 -12.66
C GLN A 87 3.51 -13.03 -13.17
N CYS A 88 2.18 -12.87 -13.06
CA CYS A 88 1.49 -11.63 -13.42
C CYS A 88 2.04 -10.44 -12.62
N TYR A 89 2.19 -10.60 -11.30
CA TYR A 89 2.75 -9.57 -10.42
C TYR A 89 4.20 -9.22 -10.77
N ASN A 90 5.06 -10.23 -10.98
CA ASN A 90 6.46 -10.03 -11.32
C ASN A 90 6.64 -9.36 -12.70
N ILE A 91 5.80 -9.71 -13.68
CA ILE A 91 5.79 -9.07 -15.00
C ILE A 91 5.42 -7.59 -14.89
N ALA A 92 4.36 -7.27 -14.14
CA ALA A 92 3.93 -5.88 -13.93
C ALA A 92 5.02 -5.06 -13.22
N LEU A 93 5.67 -5.64 -12.20
CA LEU A 93 6.78 -5.02 -11.47
C LEU A 93 7.95 -4.70 -12.40
N ALA A 94 8.39 -5.65 -13.24
CA ALA A 94 9.50 -5.44 -14.17
C ALA A 94 9.17 -4.41 -15.25
N PHE A 95 7.99 -4.52 -15.88
CA PHE A 95 7.57 -3.62 -16.94
C PHE A 95 7.45 -2.19 -16.45
N ASN A 96 6.80 -1.99 -15.31
CA ASN A 96 6.65 -0.65 -14.75
C ASN A 96 8.02 -0.07 -14.35
N THR A 97 8.95 -0.89 -13.80
CA THR A 97 10.32 -0.43 -13.50
C THR A 97 11.00 0.13 -14.75
N MET A 98 10.96 -0.63 -15.85
CA MET A 98 11.52 -0.21 -17.14
C MET A 98 10.89 1.10 -17.63
N ALA A 99 9.56 1.18 -17.64
CA ALA A 99 8.83 2.35 -18.12
C ALA A 99 9.18 3.63 -17.34
N TYR A 100 9.37 3.51 -16.03
CA TYR A 100 9.79 4.62 -15.19
C TYR A 100 11.24 5.03 -15.44
N ASP A 101 12.17 4.08 -15.53
CA ASP A 101 13.58 4.40 -15.82
C ASP A 101 13.72 5.08 -17.18
N VAL A 102 12.93 4.68 -18.18
CA VAL A 102 12.82 5.38 -19.47
C VAL A 102 12.30 6.81 -19.31
N SER A 103 11.18 6.99 -18.59
CA SER A 103 10.55 8.30 -18.42
C SER A 103 11.45 9.28 -17.66
N THR A 104 12.16 8.79 -16.64
CA THR A 104 13.15 9.55 -15.88
C THR A 104 14.34 9.92 -16.75
N ALA A 105 14.88 8.97 -17.53
CA ALA A 105 15.97 9.25 -18.45
C ALA A 105 15.61 10.34 -19.47
N GLU A 106 14.40 10.29 -20.05
CA GLU A 106 13.94 11.29 -21.01
C GLU A 106 13.80 12.70 -20.42
N ARG A 107 13.32 12.78 -19.17
CA ARG A 107 13.15 14.06 -18.45
C ARG A 107 14.49 14.77 -18.26
N TYR A 108 15.53 14.02 -17.93
CA TYR A 108 16.85 14.55 -17.56
C TYR A 108 17.91 14.32 -18.63
N MET A 109 17.53 13.98 -19.86
CA MET A 109 18.48 13.69 -20.93
C MET A 109 19.34 14.91 -21.34
N SER A 110 18.89 16.12 -21.01
CA SER A 110 19.67 17.35 -21.17
C SER A 110 20.73 17.54 -20.09
N GLU A 111 20.62 16.84 -18.96
CA GLU A 111 21.57 16.93 -17.86
C GLU A 111 22.82 16.09 -18.14
N PRO A 112 24.03 16.66 -18.04
CA PRO A 112 25.27 15.94 -18.30
C PRO A 112 25.40 14.69 -17.42
N ASN A 113 25.79 13.57 -18.04
CA ASN A 113 26.05 12.27 -17.40
C ASN A 113 24.85 11.59 -16.71
N PHE A 114 23.67 12.21 -16.69
CA PHE A 114 22.49 11.61 -16.08
C PHE A 114 22.03 10.41 -16.91
N GLY A 115 21.69 10.63 -18.19
CA GLY A 115 21.14 9.60 -19.08
C GLY A 115 21.97 8.32 -19.23
N LEU A 116 23.30 8.36 -19.05
CA LEU A 116 24.14 7.17 -19.10
C LEU A 116 23.83 6.20 -17.96
N ALA A 117 23.63 6.71 -16.74
CA ALA A 117 23.32 5.88 -15.58
C ALA A 117 21.95 5.19 -15.71
N GLN A 118 20.94 5.84 -16.33
CA GLN A 118 19.67 5.18 -16.63
C GLN A 118 19.80 4.19 -17.79
N ALA A 119 20.62 4.46 -18.80
CA ALA A 119 20.85 3.51 -19.87
C ALA A 119 21.51 2.21 -19.34
N ASP A 120 22.49 2.33 -18.44
CA ASP A 120 23.14 1.18 -17.80
C ASP A 120 22.17 0.41 -16.90
N ALA A 121 21.30 1.11 -16.19
CA ALA A 121 20.21 0.52 -15.43
C ALA A 121 19.23 -0.26 -16.33
N LEU A 122 18.80 0.31 -17.45
CA LEU A 122 17.93 -0.38 -18.39
C LEU A 122 18.60 -1.63 -19.00
N ASP A 123 19.90 -1.58 -19.29
CA ASP A 123 20.64 -2.74 -19.80
C ASP A 123 20.77 -3.88 -18.77
N SER A 124 20.69 -3.56 -17.49
CA SER A 124 20.87 -4.49 -16.36
C SER A 124 19.57 -4.83 -15.64
N ILE A 125 18.40 -4.56 -16.24
CA ILE A 125 17.11 -4.82 -15.61
C ILE A 125 16.98 -6.28 -15.14
N ASN A 126 16.66 -6.45 -13.86
CA ASN A 126 16.46 -7.78 -13.28
C ASN A 126 15.11 -8.36 -13.73
N VAL A 127 15.14 -9.43 -14.54
CA VAL A 127 13.94 -10.15 -15.01
C VAL A 127 13.88 -11.60 -14.53
N SER A 128 14.68 -11.95 -13.52
CA SER A 128 14.84 -13.33 -13.03
C SER A 128 13.55 -13.90 -12.42
N GLY A 129 12.66 -13.06 -11.89
CA GLY A 129 11.36 -13.46 -11.36
C GLY A 129 10.31 -13.85 -12.41
N ILE A 130 10.61 -13.67 -13.71
CA ILE A 130 9.70 -13.98 -14.81
C ILE A 130 10.08 -15.33 -15.44
N GLY A 131 9.24 -16.34 -15.24
CA GLY A 131 9.34 -17.67 -15.83
C GLY A 131 8.92 -17.70 -17.31
N GLU A 132 7.97 -16.85 -17.71
CA GLU A 132 7.47 -16.76 -19.09
C GLU A 132 8.53 -16.23 -20.05
N ARG A 133 9.13 -17.14 -20.81
CA ARG A 133 10.31 -16.86 -21.65
C ARG A 133 10.05 -15.78 -22.71
N GLU A 134 8.93 -15.86 -23.42
CA GLU A 134 8.59 -14.90 -24.48
C GLU A 134 8.47 -13.48 -23.92
N ILE A 135 7.80 -13.32 -22.78
CA ILE A 135 7.64 -12.04 -22.07
C ILE A 135 9.00 -11.52 -21.59
N ARG A 136 9.78 -12.39 -20.93
CA ARG A 136 11.11 -12.05 -20.42
C ARG A 136 12.05 -11.56 -21.52
N GLU A 137 12.11 -12.27 -22.65
CA GLU A 137 12.95 -11.92 -23.79
C GLU A 137 12.51 -10.60 -24.44
N ALA A 138 11.19 -10.39 -24.59
CA ALA A 138 10.66 -9.14 -25.13
C ALA A 138 10.96 -7.93 -24.24
N LEU A 139 10.81 -8.06 -22.92
CA LEU A 139 11.09 -6.99 -21.96
C LEU A 139 12.59 -6.64 -21.93
N LEU A 140 13.47 -7.64 -21.95
CA LEU A 140 14.92 -7.42 -22.09
C LEU A 140 15.27 -6.68 -23.39
N ALA A 141 14.66 -7.05 -24.51
CA ALA A 141 14.90 -6.41 -25.80
C ALA A 141 14.38 -4.97 -25.82
N ALA A 142 13.22 -4.72 -25.22
CA ALA A 142 12.64 -3.38 -25.09
C ALA A 142 13.54 -2.47 -24.26
N SER A 143 14.02 -2.96 -23.12
CA SER A 143 14.91 -2.24 -22.21
C SER A 143 16.24 -1.88 -22.87
N LYS A 144 16.89 -2.84 -23.54
CA LYS A 144 18.15 -2.61 -24.29
C LYS A 144 18.00 -1.61 -25.43
N THR A 145 16.86 -1.65 -26.11
CA THR A 145 16.55 -0.71 -27.20
C THR A 145 16.39 0.72 -26.65
N ALA A 146 15.70 0.86 -25.52
CA ALA A 146 15.57 2.16 -24.84
C ALA A 146 16.93 2.68 -24.35
N ALA A 147 17.76 1.83 -23.73
CA ALA A 147 19.11 2.17 -23.33
C ALA A 147 19.96 2.67 -24.51
N ALA A 148 19.90 1.99 -25.66
CA ALA A 148 20.61 2.39 -26.87
C ALA A 148 20.14 3.73 -27.44
N CYS A 149 18.83 4.04 -27.34
CA CYS A 149 18.29 5.35 -27.71
C CYS A 149 18.82 6.45 -26.78
N ILE A 150 18.78 6.24 -25.47
CA ILE A 150 19.26 7.21 -24.47
C ILE A 150 20.75 7.53 -24.68
N ARG A 151 21.59 6.52 -24.91
CA ARG A 151 23.02 6.72 -25.19
C ARG A 151 23.29 7.54 -26.46
N LYS A 152 22.35 7.57 -27.40
CA LYS A 152 22.41 8.39 -28.62
C LYS A 152 21.78 9.77 -28.45
N GLY A 153 21.32 10.12 -27.25
CA GLY A 153 20.59 11.37 -26.99
C GLY A 153 19.19 11.40 -27.61
N VAL A 154 18.60 10.22 -27.89
CA VAL A 154 17.28 10.10 -28.49
C VAL A 154 16.28 9.67 -27.42
N LYS A 155 15.17 10.41 -27.29
CA LYS A 155 14.04 10.05 -26.41
C LYS A 155 13.42 8.74 -26.87
N PRO A 156 13.50 7.62 -26.11
CA PRO A 156 12.90 6.34 -26.48
C PRO A 156 11.43 6.44 -26.92
N ASN A 157 10.58 7.16 -26.18
CA ASN A 157 9.15 7.34 -26.45
C ASN A 157 8.85 8.18 -27.70
N SER A 158 9.85 8.91 -28.23
CA SER A 158 9.73 9.61 -29.53
C SER A 158 9.94 8.69 -30.73
N LYS A 159 10.33 7.43 -30.49
CA LYS A 159 10.55 6.38 -31.49
C LYS A 159 9.67 5.19 -31.14
N GLY A 160 9.03 4.59 -32.14
CA GLY A 160 8.37 3.30 -31.92
C GLY A 160 9.42 2.27 -31.46
N ASN A 161 9.05 1.42 -30.51
CA ASN A 161 9.88 0.32 -30.04
C ASN A 161 9.18 -1.02 -30.32
N PRO A 162 9.49 -1.72 -31.43
CA PRO A 162 8.84 -2.98 -31.78
C PRO A 162 8.96 -4.07 -30.73
N ALA A 163 9.93 -3.98 -29.81
CA ALA A 163 10.04 -4.93 -28.71
C ALA A 163 9.00 -4.68 -27.60
N VAL A 164 8.50 -3.44 -27.45
CA VAL A 164 7.36 -3.14 -26.59
C VAL A 164 6.08 -3.74 -27.17
N ASP A 165 5.89 -3.67 -28.48
CA ASP A 165 4.74 -4.30 -29.15
C ASP A 165 4.75 -5.83 -28.93
N LYS A 166 5.92 -6.47 -29.14
CA LYS A 166 6.10 -7.91 -28.84
C LYS A 166 5.85 -8.25 -27.37
N PHE A 167 6.24 -7.37 -26.45
CA PHE A 167 5.93 -7.55 -25.03
C PHE A 167 4.42 -7.57 -24.82
N TYR A 168 3.68 -6.62 -25.38
CA TYR A 168 2.21 -6.59 -25.26
C TYR A 168 1.55 -7.78 -25.92
N GLU A 169 2.03 -8.24 -27.08
CA GLU A 169 1.52 -9.47 -27.72
C GLU A 169 1.68 -10.70 -26.80
N ALA A 170 2.88 -10.90 -26.25
CA ALA A 170 3.17 -12.02 -25.35
C ALA A 170 2.40 -11.90 -24.02
N TYR A 171 2.34 -10.69 -23.44
CA TYR A 171 1.61 -10.42 -22.22
C TYR A 171 0.11 -10.60 -22.40
N ASN A 172 -0.48 -10.13 -23.51
CA ASN A 172 -1.90 -10.31 -23.79
C ASN A 172 -2.26 -11.78 -23.98
N LYS A 173 -1.43 -12.56 -24.66
CA LYS A 173 -1.62 -14.02 -24.78
C LYS A 173 -1.62 -14.70 -23.40
N TYR A 174 -0.68 -14.31 -22.55
CA TYR A 174 -0.58 -14.78 -21.17
C TYR A 174 -1.81 -14.36 -20.34
N SER A 175 -2.17 -13.09 -20.40
CA SER A 175 -3.19 -12.48 -19.56
C SER A 175 -4.61 -12.86 -19.99
N THR A 176 -4.93 -12.92 -21.29
CA THR A 176 -6.24 -13.40 -21.80
C THR A 176 -6.58 -14.78 -21.26
N THR A 177 -5.61 -15.70 -21.25
CA THR A 177 -5.80 -17.08 -20.79
C THR A 177 -6.20 -17.16 -19.30
N PHE A 178 -5.79 -16.17 -18.51
CA PHE A 178 -5.87 -16.19 -17.04
C PHE A 178 -6.84 -15.16 -16.44
N ILE A 179 -6.97 -13.96 -17.04
CA ILE A 179 -7.72 -12.81 -16.52
C ILE A 179 -9.20 -12.85 -16.95
N GLU A 180 -9.50 -13.22 -18.20
CA GLU A 180 -10.85 -13.06 -18.77
C GLU A 180 -11.92 -13.85 -18.02
N ASN A 181 -11.55 -14.96 -17.38
CA ASN A 181 -12.47 -15.78 -16.59
C ASN A 181 -12.69 -15.28 -15.15
N HIS A 182 -11.88 -14.34 -14.67
CA HIS A 182 -11.85 -13.92 -13.26
C HIS A 182 -12.15 -12.43 -13.05
N ILE A 183 -12.09 -11.61 -14.11
CA ILE A 183 -12.40 -10.18 -14.02
C ILE A 183 -13.91 -9.95 -13.82
N SER A 184 -14.25 -8.93 -13.04
CA SER A 184 -15.61 -8.56 -12.69
C SER A 184 -15.70 -7.06 -12.46
N ASP A 185 -16.88 -6.49 -12.75
CA ASP A 185 -17.18 -5.10 -12.41
C ASP A 185 -17.61 -4.96 -10.95
N GLU A 186 -17.80 -6.06 -10.22
CA GLU A 186 -18.10 -6.06 -8.80
C GLU A 186 -17.04 -5.28 -8.00
N GLU A 187 -17.49 -4.47 -7.07
CA GLU A 187 -16.68 -3.72 -6.12
C GLU A 187 -16.92 -4.24 -4.72
N PHE A 188 -15.90 -4.13 -3.87
CA PHE A 188 -16.05 -4.44 -2.45
C PHE A 188 -17.04 -3.47 -1.80
N LYS A 189 -18.00 -4.01 -1.04
CA LYS A 189 -19.03 -3.27 -0.32
C LYS A 189 -18.80 -3.39 1.18
N PRO A 190 -18.26 -2.36 1.85
CA PRO A 190 -17.93 -2.40 3.28
C PRO A 190 -19.13 -2.74 4.19
N GLU A 191 -20.34 -2.32 3.80
CA GLU A 191 -21.60 -2.65 4.46
C GLU A 191 -21.92 -4.15 4.54
N THR A 192 -21.25 -4.99 3.74
CA THR A 192 -21.36 -6.46 3.85
C THR A 192 -20.62 -7.04 5.06
N ILE A 193 -19.69 -6.28 5.64
CA ILE A 193 -18.84 -6.68 6.77
C ILE A 193 -19.13 -5.84 8.02
N LEU A 194 -19.53 -4.57 7.84
CA LEU A 194 -19.82 -3.62 8.91
C LEU A 194 -21.21 -3.02 8.72
N GLU A 195 -22.20 -3.50 9.49
CA GLU A 195 -23.62 -3.12 9.32
C GLU A 195 -23.85 -1.61 9.45
N GLU A 196 -23.14 -0.96 10.36
CA GLU A 196 -23.21 0.48 10.63
C GLU A 196 -22.22 1.31 9.79
N TYR A 197 -21.72 0.75 8.68
CA TYR A 197 -20.74 1.38 7.81
C TYR A 197 -21.17 2.76 7.32
N SER A 198 -22.40 2.93 6.83
CA SER A 198 -22.85 4.22 6.27
C SER A 198 -22.80 5.35 7.31
N GLU A 199 -23.12 5.06 8.58
CA GLU A 199 -23.04 6.03 9.67
C GLU A 199 -21.58 6.37 10.01
N ILE A 200 -20.73 5.34 10.12
CA ILE A 200 -19.30 5.51 10.41
C ILE A 200 -18.62 6.31 9.30
N HIS A 201 -18.90 5.97 8.04
CA HIS A 201 -18.34 6.64 6.87
C HIS A 201 -18.75 8.12 6.87
N ALA A 202 -20.05 8.42 6.98
CA ALA A 202 -20.54 9.80 7.04
C ALA A 202 -19.88 10.60 8.17
N LYS A 203 -19.74 10.02 9.37
CA LYS A 203 -19.05 10.65 10.51
C LYS A 203 -17.57 10.84 10.24
N ALA A 204 -16.89 9.86 9.64
CA ALA A 204 -15.47 9.96 9.28
C ALA A 204 -15.21 11.12 8.30
N LEU A 205 -16.13 11.36 7.36
CA LEU A 205 -16.02 12.46 6.40
C LEU A 205 -16.41 13.83 6.98
N ALA A 206 -17.41 13.89 7.88
CA ALA A 206 -18.03 15.14 8.35
C ALA A 206 -17.59 15.61 9.76
N ASP A 207 -17.34 14.70 10.70
CA ASP A 207 -16.97 15.01 12.10
C ASP A 207 -15.46 14.85 12.31
N THR A 208 -14.71 15.78 11.71
CA THR A 208 -13.25 15.74 11.64
C THR A 208 -12.58 16.30 12.90
N ALA A 209 -13.32 16.51 14.00
CA ALA A 209 -12.78 17.10 15.23
C ALA A 209 -13.03 16.23 16.47
N SER A 210 -14.12 15.46 16.52
CA SER A 210 -14.46 14.66 17.70
C SER A 210 -14.48 13.16 17.46
N PHE A 211 -14.79 12.72 16.23
CA PHE A 211 -14.94 11.29 15.93
C PHE A 211 -13.62 10.54 15.73
N ARG A 212 -12.53 11.23 15.41
CA ARG A 212 -11.22 10.59 15.12
C ARG A 212 -10.74 9.67 16.25
N GLN A 213 -10.84 10.10 17.50
CA GLN A 213 -10.40 9.31 18.66
C GLN A 213 -11.31 8.10 18.89
N GLU A 214 -12.61 8.27 18.67
CA GLU A 214 -13.57 7.16 18.76
C GLU A 214 -13.27 6.11 17.70
N LEU A 215 -13.07 6.53 16.45
CA LEU A 215 -12.79 5.63 15.32
C LEU A 215 -11.44 4.93 15.47
N LEU A 216 -10.42 5.62 16.00
CA LEU A 216 -9.16 5.00 16.37
C LEU A 216 -9.36 3.90 17.42
N ARG A 217 -10.13 4.18 18.47
CA ARG A 217 -10.44 3.17 19.50
C ARG A 217 -11.20 1.99 18.89
N MET A 218 -12.24 2.24 18.09
CA MET A 218 -12.98 1.19 17.40
C MET A 218 -12.04 0.31 16.56
N THR A 219 -11.13 0.93 15.81
CA THR A 219 -10.14 0.21 14.99
C THR A 219 -9.22 -0.66 15.86
N LEU A 220 -8.71 -0.13 16.97
CA LEU A 220 -7.75 -0.85 17.82
C LEU A 220 -8.41 -1.96 18.66
N GLU A 221 -9.69 -1.80 19.02
CA GLU A 221 -10.44 -2.75 19.84
C GLU A 221 -11.17 -3.83 19.02
N GLU A 222 -11.36 -3.62 17.71
CA GLU A 222 -12.05 -4.58 16.82
C GLU A 222 -11.25 -5.89 16.65
N PRO A 223 -11.80 -7.04 17.09
CA PRO A 223 -11.13 -8.33 16.95
C PRO A 223 -11.25 -8.96 15.55
N ASP A 224 -12.28 -8.63 14.77
CA ASP A 224 -12.44 -9.15 13.42
C ASP A 224 -11.55 -8.39 12.45
N PHE A 225 -10.62 -9.10 11.81
CA PHE A 225 -9.63 -8.49 10.93
C PHE A 225 -10.27 -7.74 9.75
N SER A 226 -11.36 -8.26 9.19
CA SER A 226 -12.00 -7.65 8.02
C SER A 226 -12.69 -6.34 8.41
N LYS A 227 -13.42 -6.34 9.54
CA LYS A 227 -14.00 -5.12 10.12
C LYS A 227 -12.91 -4.11 10.50
N GLN A 228 -11.82 -4.58 11.10
CA GLN A 228 -10.70 -3.75 11.49
C GLN A 228 -10.05 -3.06 10.28
N CYS A 229 -9.92 -3.75 9.14
CA CYS A 229 -9.45 -3.13 7.89
C CYS A 229 -10.41 -2.03 7.39
N VAL A 230 -11.73 -2.24 7.46
CA VAL A 230 -12.72 -1.22 7.09
C VAL A 230 -12.59 0.00 8.02
N LEU A 231 -12.57 -0.23 9.33
CA LEU A 231 -12.42 0.84 10.32
C LEU A 231 -11.10 1.61 10.16
N ALA A 232 -9.99 0.92 9.83
CA ALA A 232 -8.71 1.56 9.58
C ALA A 232 -8.71 2.47 8.33
N ARG A 233 -9.43 2.08 7.29
CA ARG A 233 -9.64 2.92 6.10
C ARG A 233 -10.42 4.18 6.46
N GLU A 234 -11.54 4.03 7.19
CA GLU A 234 -12.33 5.18 7.65
C GLU A 234 -11.53 6.07 8.61
N PHE A 235 -10.70 5.47 9.46
CA PHE A 235 -9.78 6.20 10.33
C PHE A 235 -8.78 7.02 9.52
N ALA A 236 -8.25 6.48 8.43
CA ALA A 236 -7.36 7.22 7.53
C ALA A 236 -8.06 8.43 6.90
N TYR A 237 -9.31 8.27 6.45
CA TYR A 237 -10.13 9.38 5.95
C TYR A 237 -10.38 10.46 7.00
N CYS A 238 -10.76 10.06 8.21
CA CYS A 238 -10.99 10.99 9.31
C CYS A 238 -9.68 11.71 9.71
N ASN A 239 -8.56 10.98 9.76
CA ASN A 239 -7.25 11.53 10.07
C ASN A 239 -6.80 12.55 9.03
N TYR A 240 -6.99 12.30 7.73
CA TYR A 240 -6.52 13.19 6.67
C TYR A 240 -7.04 14.64 6.82
N ARG A 241 -8.29 14.80 7.28
CA ARG A 241 -8.96 16.11 7.47
C ARG A 241 -8.76 16.72 8.87
N HIS A 242 -8.30 15.95 9.85
CA HIS A 242 -8.26 16.40 11.23
C HIS A 242 -7.21 17.53 11.42
N PRO A 243 -7.54 18.67 12.07
CA PRO A 243 -6.59 19.77 12.28
C PRO A 243 -5.34 19.36 13.06
N GLN A 244 -5.48 18.37 13.93
CA GLN A 244 -4.40 17.79 14.75
C GLN A 244 -4.08 16.37 14.29
N ARG A 245 -4.12 16.11 12.97
CA ARG A 245 -3.83 14.79 12.42
C ARG A 245 -2.45 14.28 12.82
N SER A 246 -2.32 12.96 12.88
CA SER A 246 -1.05 12.30 13.12
C SER A 246 -0.84 11.22 12.05
N ASP A 247 -0.09 11.57 11.01
CA ASP A 247 0.28 10.64 9.94
C ASP A 247 1.10 9.46 10.48
N LYS A 248 1.95 9.68 11.50
CA LYS A 248 2.67 8.62 12.20
C LYS A 248 1.73 7.62 12.88
N GLU A 249 0.67 8.10 13.52
CA GLU A 249 -0.33 7.24 14.17
C GLU A 249 -1.12 6.43 13.14
N MET A 250 -1.58 7.09 12.08
CA MET A 250 -2.27 6.42 10.96
C MET A 250 -1.39 5.34 10.34
N VAL A 251 -0.12 5.64 10.08
CA VAL A 251 0.84 4.66 9.57
C VAL A 251 1.03 3.52 10.56
N ALA A 252 1.17 3.78 11.86
CA ALA A 252 1.36 2.72 12.85
C ALA A 252 0.17 1.75 12.92
N VAL A 253 -1.06 2.26 12.79
CA VAL A 253 -2.28 1.43 12.72
C VAL A 253 -2.27 0.57 11.46
N ILE A 254 -2.09 1.18 10.29
CA ILE A 254 -2.16 0.45 9.01
C ILE A 254 -1.01 -0.54 8.87
N ASP A 255 0.21 -0.16 9.27
CA ASP A 255 1.40 -1.00 9.19
C ASP A 255 1.22 -2.34 9.90
N LYS A 256 0.63 -2.31 11.11
CA LYS A 256 0.28 -3.51 11.86
C LYS A 256 -0.62 -4.44 11.03
N LEU A 257 -1.68 -3.89 10.42
CA LEU A 257 -2.64 -4.66 9.63
C LEU A 257 -2.00 -5.29 8.40
N LEU A 258 -1.16 -4.54 7.68
CA LEU A 258 -0.44 -5.05 6.50
C LEU A 258 0.54 -6.18 6.87
N ARG A 259 1.03 -6.21 8.11
CA ARG A 259 1.96 -7.23 8.62
C ARG A 259 1.29 -8.46 9.24
N GLU A 260 -0.03 -8.47 9.44
CA GLU A 260 -0.73 -9.62 10.04
C GLU A 260 -0.78 -10.85 9.13
N ASN A 261 -0.48 -10.71 7.84
CA ASN A 261 -0.55 -11.76 6.81
C ASN A 261 -1.94 -12.42 6.72
N LYS A 262 -3.00 -11.67 7.02
CA LYS A 262 -4.40 -12.07 6.88
C LYS A 262 -5.01 -11.37 5.69
N TYR A 263 -5.90 -12.05 4.98
CA TYR A 263 -6.58 -11.50 3.82
C TYR A 263 -7.66 -10.48 4.19
N SER A 264 -7.72 -9.40 3.41
CA SER A 264 -8.84 -8.47 3.31
C SER A 264 -8.84 -7.88 1.90
N PRO A 265 -10.00 -7.61 1.29
CA PRO A 265 -10.05 -6.94 -0.01
C PRO A 265 -9.43 -5.53 0.05
N LEU A 266 -9.37 -4.90 1.23
CA LEU A 266 -8.84 -3.55 1.41
C LEU A 266 -7.31 -3.46 1.57
N LEU A 267 -6.57 -4.57 1.60
CA LEU A 267 -5.12 -4.51 1.86
C LEU A 267 -4.37 -3.67 0.82
N GLY A 268 -4.76 -3.75 -0.45
CA GLY A 268 -4.15 -2.95 -1.51
C GLY A 268 -4.37 -1.46 -1.31
N GLU A 269 -5.58 -1.06 -0.96
CA GLU A 269 -5.93 0.34 -0.66
C GLU A 269 -5.21 0.84 0.60
N LEU A 270 -5.22 0.05 1.68
CA LEU A 270 -4.50 0.36 2.92
C LEU A 270 -3.00 0.49 2.69
N TRP A 271 -2.40 -0.36 1.86
CA TRP A 271 -1.00 -0.22 1.44
C TRP A 271 -0.76 1.10 0.72
N ARG A 272 -1.65 1.52 -0.19
CA ARG A 272 -1.53 2.83 -0.87
C ARG A 272 -1.61 3.98 0.13
N MET A 273 -2.57 3.96 1.07
CA MET A 273 -2.71 4.98 2.12
C MET A 273 -1.46 5.08 3.00
N TRP A 274 -0.96 3.93 3.46
CA TRP A 274 0.28 3.83 4.24
C TRP A 274 1.46 4.42 3.47
N ARG A 275 1.61 4.04 2.19
CA ARG A 275 2.68 4.50 1.31
C ARG A 275 2.60 6.02 1.07
N VAL A 276 1.43 6.55 0.74
CA VAL A 276 1.21 7.98 0.46
C VAL A 276 1.54 8.81 1.69
N ALA A 277 1.09 8.40 2.88
CA ALA A 277 1.40 9.10 4.12
C ALA A 277 2.89 9.10 4.45
N LEU A 278 3.55 7.95 4.31
CA LEU A 278 4.99 7.84 4.48
C LEU A 278 5.74 8.69 3.47
N GLN A 279 5.36 8.63 2.20
CA GLN A 279 6.06 9.37 1.15
C GLN A 279 5.87 10.87 1.28
N ILE A 280 4.64 11.36 1.44
CA ILE A 280 4.32 12.79 1.41
C ILE A 280 4.53 13.48 2.77
N ASN A 281 4.11 12.85 3.87
CA ASN A 281 3.96 13.54 5.16
C ASN A 281 5.10 13.22 6.14
N ILE A 282 5.84 12.12 5.95
CA ILE A 282 6.83 11.65 6.94
C ILE A 282 8.26 11.63 6.38
N LEU A 283 8.47 10.94 5.26
CA LEU A 283 9.81 10.62 4.73
C LEU A 283 10.27 11.55 3.60
N GLY A 284 9.39 12.32 2.95
CA GLY A 284 9.83 13.30 1.95
C GLY A 284 8.84 13.70 0.85
N SER A 285 9.30 13.64 -0.40
CA SER A 285 8.77 14.44 -1.51
C SER A 285 7.51 13.89 -2.16
N ARG A 286 6.60 14.82 -2.47
CA ARG A 286 5.38 14.61 -3.28
C ARG A 286 5.67 14.30 -4.75
N SER A 287 6.80 14.80 -5.27
CA SER A 287 7.09 14.80 -6.70
C SER A 287 7.98 13.65 -7.10
N ASN A 288 7.99 13.40 -8.41
CA ASN A 288 8.96 12.52 -9.07
C ASN A 288 10.42 12.94 -8.82
N ASP A 289 10.71 14.08 -8.21
CA ASP A 289 12.08 14.61 -8.11
C ASP A 289 12.63 14.56 -6.67
N GLY A 290 11.98 13.85 -5.73
CA GLY A 290 12.56 13.64 -4.41
C GLY A 290 12.89 12.19 -4.10
N ALA A 291 13.65 12.00 -3.01
CA ALA A 291 14.20 10.71 -2.63
C ALA A 291 13.13 9.67 -2.33
N MET A 292 13.34 8.44 -2.80
CA MET A 292 12.41 7.34 -2.67
C MET A 292 13.01 6.11 -1.98
N TYR A 293 12.25 5.53 -1.05
CA TYR A 293 12.58 4.29 -0.33
C TYR A 293 11.91 3.09 -1.00
N ASN A 294 12.38 2.76 -2.19
CA ASN A 294 11.65 1.88 -3.11
C ASN A 294 11.47 0.47 -2.58
N LEU A 295 12.53 -0.09 -1.98
CA LEU A 295 12.44 -1.42 -1.38
C LEU A 295 11.48 -1.43 -0.21
N PHE A 296 11.51 -0.39 0.61
CA PHE A 296 10.63 -0.28 1.77
C PHE A 296 9.15 -0.39 1.39
N TYR A 297 8.72 0.37 0.39
CA TYR A 297 7.33 0.32 -0.05
C TYR A 297 6.97 -0.96 -0.81
N ASN A 298 7.89 -1.46 -1.63
CA ASN A 298 7.67 -2.67 -2.42
C ASN A 298 7.72 -3.94 -1.58
N ASP A 299 8.49 -4.00 -0.50
CA ASP A 299 8.52 -5.19 0.35
C ASP A 299 7.21 -5.35 1.12
N MET A 300 6.61 -4.23 1.54
CA MET A 300 5.24 -4.26 2.05
C MET A 300 4.24 -4.66 0.94
N ARG A 301 4.38 -4.13 -0.27
CA ARG A 301 3.53 -4.51 -1.42
C ARG A 301 3.65 -6.00 -1.75
N ASN A 302 4.86 -6.53 -1.74
CA ASN A 302 5.20 -7.94 -1.98
C ASN A 302 4.53 -8.82 -0.94
N ARG A 303 4.58 -8.44 0.35
CA ARG A 303 3.87 -9.13 1.43
C ARG A 303 2.36 -9.15 1.17
N VAL A 304 1.77 -8.01 0.83
CA VAL A 304 0.34 -7.92 0.52
C VAL A 304 -0.04 -8.76 -0.71
N ALA A 305 0.78 -8.73 -1.76
CA ALA A 305 0.57 -9.54 -2.97
C ALA A 305 0.57 -11.04 -2.64
N LEU A 306 1.50 -11.50 -1.81
CA LEU A 306 1.53 -12.90 -1.35
C LEU A 306 0.29 -13.29 -0.53
N VAL A 307 -0.29 -12.37 0.25
CA VAL A 307 -1.54 -12.61 0.98
C VAL A 307 -2.72 -12.79 0.00
N TYR A 308 -2.85 -11.93 -1.01
CA TYR A 308 -3.86 -12.10 -2.06
C TYR A 308 -3.67 -13.44 -2.79
N ILE A 309 -2.43 -13.79 -3.15
CA ILE A 309 -2.11 -15.05 -3.83
C ILE A 309 -2.49 -16.25 -2.96
N ALA A 310 -2.19 -16.21 -1.66
CA ALA A 310 -2.56 -17.26 -0.72
C ALA A 310 -4.08 -17.43 -0.60
N HIS A 311 -4.83 -16.32 -0.54
CA HIS A 311 -6.29 -16.33 -0.52
C HIS A 311 -6.86 -16.91 -1.80
N LEU A 312 -6.45 -16.37 -2.96
CA LEU A 312 -6.93 -16.77 -4.28
C LEU A 312 -6.58 -18.23 -4.62
N LYS A 313 -5.49 -18.77 -4.09
CA LYS A 313 -5.17 -20.21 -4.19
C LYS A 313 -6.29 -21.08 -3.63
N THR A 314 -6.95 -20.65 -2.55
CA THR A 314 -8.03 -21.39 -1.88
C THR A 314 -9.44 -20.91 -2.27
N HIS A 315 -9.54 -19.71 -2.85
CA HIS A 315 -10.77 -19.08 -3.31
C HIS A 315 -10.62 -18.55 -4.75
N PRO A 316 -10.36 -19.42 -5.75
CA PRO A 316 -10.02 -18.98 -7.10
C PRO A 316 -11.13 -18.20 -7.82
N TYR A 317 -12.39 -18.34 -7.36
CA TYR A 317 -13.55 -17.64 -7.92
C TYR A 317 -13.91 -16.34 -7.16
N ASP A 318 -13.10 -15.93 -6.18
CA ASP A 318 -13.28 -14.64 -5.52
C ASP A 318 -12.86 -13.49 -6.45
N LYS A 319 -13.84 -13.00 -7.19
CA LYS A 319 -13.69 -11.95 -8.20
C LYS A 319 -13.21 -10.62 -7.60
N ILE A 320 -13.64 -10.30 -6.38
CA ILE A 320 -13.24 -9.07 -5.68
C ILE A 320 -11.75 -9.20 -5.31
N ALA A 321 -11.35 -10.31 -4.69
CA ALA A 321 -9.94 -10.55 -4.35
C ALA A 321 -9.04 -10.48 -5.59
N PHE A 322 -9.49 -11.06 -6.71
CA PHE A 322 -8.74 -11.08 -7.95
C PHE A 322 -8.56 -9.68 -8.54
N LYS A 323 -9.63 -8.89 -8.56
CA LYS A 323 -9.59 -7.50 -9.01
C LYS A 323 -8.68 -6.64 -8.15
N GLU A 324 -8.77 -6.77 -6.83
CA GLU A 324 -7.90 -6.03 -5.90
C GLU A 324 -6.44 -6.44 -6.01
N PHE A 325 -6.17 -7.73 -6.25
CA PHE A 325 -4.84 -8.20 -6.60
C PHE A 325 -4.30 -7.56 -7.89
N LEU A 326 -5.11 -7.50 -8.95
CA LEU A 326 -4.70 -6.86 -10.21
C LEU A 326 -4.46 -5.36 -10.04
N ARG A 327 -5.33 -4.66 -9.30
CA ARG A 327 -5.13 -3.24 -8.93
C ARG A 327 -3.81 -3.06 -8.17
N LEU A 328 -3.54 -3.91 -7.19
CA LEU A 328 -2.27 -3.92 -6.46
C LEU A 328 -1.08 -4.19 -7.38
N ALA A 329 -1.16 -5.14 -8.32
CA ALA A 329 -0.08 -5.47 -9.24
C ALA A 329 0.21 -4.36 -10.26
N GLN A 330 -0.83 -3.64 -10.68
CA GLN A 330 -0.75 -2.55 -11.65
C GLN A 330 -0.47 -1.19 -11.01
N ALA A 331 -0.64 -1.06 -9.69
CA ALA A 331 -0.34 0.16 -8.97
C ALA A 331 1.05 0.71 -9.34
N TYR A 332 1.14 2.04 -9.41
CA TYR A 332 2.32 2.74 -9.88
C TYR A 332 3.57 2.22 -9.17
N ASN A 333 4.50 1.74 -9.99
CA ASN A 333 5.65 1.04 -9.47
C ASN A 333 6.68 1.99 -8.88
N ILE A 334 7.16 1.55 -7.73
CA ILE A 334 8.08 2.28 -6.90
C ILE A 334 9.51 1.80 -7.19
N THR A 335 9.72 0.63 -7.79
CA THR A 335 11.08 0.12 -8.08
C THR A 335 11.79 0.91 -9.17
N ARG A 336 13.08 1.16 -8.98
CA ARG A 336 13.99 1.69 -10.00
C ARG A 336 15.17 0.74 -10.15
N ASN A 337 15.67 0.58 -11.38
CA ASN A 337 16.94 -0.10 -11.61
C ASN A 337 18.12 0.90 -11.59
N SER A 338 17.83 2.20 -11.69
CA SER A 338 18.81 3.29 -11.74
C SER A 338 19.31 3.70 -10.36
N PRO A 339 20.57 4.18 -10.23
CA PRO A 339 21.08 4.86 -9.03
C PRO A 339 20.33 6.16 -8.68
N CYS A 340 19.45 6.62 -9.58
CA CYS A 340 18.63 7.80 -9.37
C CYS A 340 17.53 7.55 -8.33
N LEU A 341 17.45 8.44 -7.33
CA LEU A 341 16.46 8.37 -6.25
C LEU A 341 15.12 9.03 -6.59
N PHE A 342 14.94 9.48 -7.84
CA PHE A 342 13.76 10.22 -8.32
C PHE A 342 12.71 9.26 -8.91
N GLY A 343 11.42 9.55 -8.69
CA GLY A 343 10.40 9.08 -9.63
C GLY A 343 9.01 8.67 -9.17
N ASN A 344 8.55 8.86 -7.92
CA ASN A 344 7.16 8.51 -7.60
C ASN A 344 6.29 9.74 -7.38
N ASN A 345 5.18 9.82 -8.10
CA ASN A 345 4.19 10.86 -7.89
C ASN A 345 3.12 10.33 -6.96
N ALA A 346 3.20 10.70 -5.68
CA ALA A 346 2.17 10.33 -4.72
C ALA A 346 0.95 11.25 -4.79
N ASN A 347 0.99 12.37 -5.52
CA ASN A 347 -0.15 13.30 -5.58
C ASN A 347 -1.37 12.72 -6.28
N LEU A 348 -1.18 11.95 -7.37
CA LEU A 348 -2.31 11.32 -8.05
C LEU A 348 -2.98 10.29 -7.15
N GLU A 349 -2.19 9.49 -6.43
CA GLU A 349 -2.75 8.54 -5.47
C GLU A 349 -3.37 9.23 -4.25
N ASP A 350 -2.80 10.32 -3.75
CA ASP A 350 -3.41 11.15 -2.69
C ASP A 350 -4.78 11.69 -3.14
N MET A 351 -4.89 12.15 -4.39
CA MET A 351 -6.15 12.61 -4.97
C MET A 351 -7.16 11.48 -5.13
N GLU A 352 -6.76 10.32 -5.64
CA GLU A 352 -7.65 9.16 -5.84
C GLU A 352 -8.11 8.50 -4.53
N LEU A 353 -7.26 8.50 -3.49
CA LEU A 353 -7.59 7.88 -2.21
C LEU A 353 -8.40 8.82 -1.33
N PHE A 354 -7.94 10.06 -1.20
CA PHE A 354 -8.51 11.01 -0.26
C PHE A 354 -9.44 11.94 -1.01
N TYR A 355 -8.94 12.72 -1.98
CA TYR A 355 -9.72 13.83 -2.57
C TYR A 355 -11.01 13.42 -3.31
N SER A 356 -11.00 12.33 -4.08
CA SER A 356 -12.19 11.88 -4.84
C SER A 356 -13.28 11.29 -3.96
N VAL A 357 -12.92 10.62 -2.85
CA VAL A 357 -13.87 10.05 -1.89
C VAL A 357 -14.72 11.14 -1.21
N TYR A 358 -14.22 12.39 -1.18
CA TYR A 358 -14.93 13.51 -0.56
C TYR A 358 -15.78 14.37 -1.52
N ASN A 359 -15.61 14.26 -2.84
CA ASN A 359 -16.20 15.19 -3.82
C ASN A 359 -17.28 14.57 -4.72
N ASP A 360 -17.64 13.29 -4.52
CA ASP A 360 -18.65 12.61 -5.34
C ASP A 360 -20.06 13.23 -5.20
N ASP A 361 -20.31 14.01 -4.14
CA ASP A 361 -21.56 14.77 -3.94
C ASP A 361 -21.70 16.01 -4.86
N SER A 362 -20.64 16.39 -5.60
CA SER A 362 -20.67 17.59 -6.46
C SER A 362 -21.10 17.32 -7.92
N ALA A 363 -21.28 16.05 -8.31
CA ALA A 363 -21.70 15.70 -9.66
C ALA A 363 -23.23 15.75 -9.85
N ASP A 364 -24.01 15.62 -8.78
CA ASP A 364 -25.49 15.59 -8.85
C ASP A 364 -26.15 16.99 -8.91
N GLU A 365 -25.42 18.07 -8.60
CA GLU A 365 -25.94 19.45 -8.71
C GLU A 365 -25.80 20.06 -10.11
N SER A 366 -25.26 19.33 -11.09
CA SER A 366 -25.10 19.82 -12.48
C SER A 366 -26.23 19.43 -13.45
N ASN A 367 -27.27 18.73 -12.97
CA ASN A 367 -28.44 18.31 -13.75
C ASN A 367 -29.79 18.73 -13.12
N SER A 368 -29.88 19.94 -12.55
CA SER A 368 -31.14 20.55 -12.15
C SER A 368 -31.41 21.88 -12.84
#